data_AF-A0A223PDZ8-F1
#
_entry.id   AF-A0A223PDZ8-F1
#
_cell.length_a   1.000
_cell.length_b   1.000
_cell.length_c   1.000
_cell.angle_alpha   90.00
_cell.angle_beta   90.00
_cell.angle_gamma   90.00
#
_symmetry.space_group_name_H-M   'P 1'
#
loop_
_entity.id
_entity.type
_entity.pdbx_description
1 polymer ?
#
loop_
_entity_poly.entity_id
_entity_poly.type
_entity_poly.pdbx_seq_one_letter_code
_entity_poly.pdbx_strand_id
1 'polypeptide(L)'
;MRLLISLKVSEHRRFKELEEKTGVTSATWKSYWTTGTRPSSALIEAAAKHWPAYAFWLVTGIDDSAFGHTAPEGVGFPLRSTPQESSLAYFNAVQHYSQENDRIVSSLWDGDGELANLKTRDMLKRSGLVRKAEPESDENLLLVSILKDVRWVEILHDTYLPRCDYEETAAMLQVAKTVLARAESRANEHGITIDTKHIHLKIKDSEDGINRWLSWQEMLQKKSADKGE
;
A
#
# COMPACT_ATOMS: atom_id res chain seq x y z
N MET A 1 -4.43 18.49 -7.64
CA MET A 1 -5.75 17.98 -8.10
C MET A 1 -5.93 18.00 -9.63
N ARG A 2 -5.96 19.14 -10.36
CA ARG A 2 -6.07 19.12 -11.84
C ARG A 2 -5.02 18.26 -12.55
N LEU A 3 -3.78 18.31 -12.09
CA LEU A 3 -2.69 17.47 -12.61
C LEU A 3 -2.99 15.97 -12.49
N LEU A 4 -3.54 15.55 -11.35
CA LEU A 4 -3.95 14.16 -11.14
C LEU A 4 -5.05 13.76 -12.11
N ILE A 5 -6.05 14.61 -12.30
CA ILE A 5 -7.14 14.37 -13.26
C ILE A 5 -6.58 14.24 -14.68
N SER A 6 -5.71 15.16 -15.12
CA SER A 6 -5.07 15.07 -16.44
C SER A 6 -4.23 13.80 -16.62
N LEU A 7 -3.62 13.30 -15.55
CA LEU A 7 -2.79 12.10 -15.57
C LEU A 7 -3.64 10.82 -15.64
N LYS A 8 -4.80 10.79 -14.98
CA LYS A 8 -5.58 9.56 -14.75
C LYS A 8 -6.84 9.44 -15.58
N VAL A 9 -7.25 10.50 -16.25
CA VAL A 9 -8.51 10.58 -16.98
C VAL A 9 -8.24 11.15 -18.36
N SER A 10 -8.89 10.58 -19.36
CA SER A 10 -8.77 11.04 -20.74
C SER A 10 -9.21 12.51 -20.91
N GLU A 11 -8.69 13.19 -21.93
CA GLU A 11 -9.10 14.57 -22.22
C GLU A 11 -10.52 14.63 -22.79
N HIS A 12 -10.83 13.71 -23.69
CA HIS A 12 -12.16 13.57 -24.26
C HIS A 12 -13.11 12.89 -23.26
N ARG A 13 -14.26 13.50 -22.96
CA ARG A 13 -15.24 13.00 -21.97
C ARG A 13 -14.77 12.96 -20.51
N ARG A 14 -13.68 13.65 -20.15
CA ARG A 14 -13.10 13.74 -18.79
C ARG A 14 -14.14 13.78 -17.66
N PHE A 15 -15.12 14.69 -17.75
CA PHE A 15 -16.07 14.90 -16.66
C PHE A 15 -17.06 13.74 -16.50
N LYS A 16 -17.44 13.12 -17.63
CA LYS A 16 -18.30 11.95 -17.62
C LYS A 16 -17.56 10.74 -17.06
N GLU A 17 -16.30 10.57 -17.44
CA GLU A 17 -15.45 9.51 -16.90
C GLU A 17 -15.21 9.70 -15.38
N LEU A 18 -15.00 10.93 -14.93
CA LEU A 18 -14.90 11.25 -13.50
C LEU A 18 -16.19 10.94 -12.74
N GLU A 19 -17.35 11.26 -13.31
CA GLU A 19 -18.64 10.94 -12.71
C GLU A 19 -18.85 9.42 -12.60
N GLU A 20 -18.55 8.68 -13.66
CA GLU A 20 -18.63 7.21 -13.69
C GLU A 20 -17.67 6.59 -12.66
N LYS A 21 -16.48 7.17 -12.46
CA LYS A 21 -15.46 6.67 -11.53
C LYS A 21 -15.71 7.03 -10.07
N THR A 22 -16.20 8.24 -9.81
CA THR A 22 -16.22 8.81 -8.46
C THR A 22 -17.63 9.06 -7.91
N GLY A 23 -18.68 8.89 -8.71
CA GLY A 23 -20.07 9.16 -8.34
C GLY A 23 -20.40 10.65 -8.14
N VAL A 24 -19.46 11.56 -8.41
CA VAL A 24 -19.67 13.01 -8.31
C VAL A 24 -20.05 13.55 -9.68
N THR A 25 -21.10 14.36 -9.75
CA THR A 25 -21.69 14.79 -11.02
C THR A 25 -20.70 15.49 -11.96
N SER A 26 -20.83 15.23 -13.26
CA SER A 26 -20.00 15.88 -14.31
C SER A 26 -20.03 17.40 -14.19
N ALA A 27 -21.18 17.98 -13.82
CA ALA A 27 -21.34 19.43 -13.64
C ALA A 27 -20.44 19.97 -12.52
N THR A 28 -20.32 19.25 -11.41
CA THR A 28 -19.46 19.61 -10.28
C THR A 28 -17.99 19.54 -10.68
N TRP A 29 -17.59 18.47 -11.35
CA TRP A 29 -16.23 18.32 -11.88
C TRP A 29 -15.86 19.41 -12.89
N LYS A 30 -16.79 19.72 -13.80
CA LYS A 30 -16.63 20.79 -14.80
C LYS A 30 -16.51 22.15 -14.13
N SER A 31 -17.35 22.45 -13.14
CA SER A 31 -17.30 23.71 -12.40
C SER A 31 -15.94 23.91 -11.70
N TYR A 32 -15.44 22.90 -10.99
CA TYR A 32 -14.09 22.93 -10.42
C TYR A 32 -13.00 23.14 -11.49
N TRP A 33 -13.13 22.43 -12.61
CA TRP A 33 -12.16 22.49 -13.71
C TRP A 33 -12.11 23.85 -14.42
N THR A 34 -13.23 24.55 -14.55
CA THR A 34 -13.26 25.85 -15.24
C THR A 34 -12.95 27.01 -14.30
N THR A 35 -13.45 26.97 -13.07
CA THR A 35 -13.42 28.15 -12.17
C THR A 35 -12.07 28.40 -11.49
N GLY A 36 -11.20 27.38 -11.38
CA GLY A 36 -9.92 27.54 -10.68
C GLY A 36 -10.04 27.58 -9.16
N THR A 37 -11.25 27.36 -8.66
CA THR A 37 -11.53 27.32 -7.23
C THR A 37 -10.82 26.15 -6.55
N ARG A 38 -10.56 26.31 -5.24
CA ARG A 38 -10.02 25.20 -4.45
C ARG A 38 -11.02 24.03 -4.49
N PRO A 39 -10.55 22.78 -4.68
CA PRO A 39 -11.44 21.63 -4.67
C PRO A 39 -12.10 21.52 -3.30
N SER A 40 -13.40 21.21 -3.27
CA SER A 40 -14.10 20.94 -2.02
C SER A 40 -13.60 19.64 -1.38
N SER A 41 -13.85 19.48 -0.09
CA SER A 41 -13.54 18.23 0.64
C SER A 41 -14.13 17.01 -0.05
N ALA A 42 -15.36 17.10 -0.56
CA ALA A 42 -16.01 16.01 -1.31
C ALA A 42 -15.25 15.61 -2.59
N LEU A 43 -14.70 16.57 -3.34
CA LEU A 43 -13.90 16.27 -4.54
C LEU A 43 -12.54 15.64 -4.18
N ILE A 44 -11.92 16.12 -3.10
CA ILE A 44 -10.66 15.56 -2.59
C ILE A 44 -10.89 14.13 -2.13
N GLU A 45 -11.94 13.88 -1.34
CA GLU A 45 -12.30 12.56 -0.85
C GLU A 45 -12.61 11.60 -2.01
N ALA A 46 -13.42 12.04 -2.97
CA ALA A 46 -13.78 11.26 -4.15
C ALA A 46 -12.54 10.84 -4.96
N ALA A 47 -11.59 11.76 -5.15
CA ALA A 47 -10.34 11.47 -5.84
C ALA A 47 -9.39 10.60 -5.02
N ALA A 48 -9.27 10.82 -3.71
CA ALA A 48 -8.46 10.01 -2.81
C ALA A 48 -8.97 8.57 -2.72
N LYS A 49 -10.29 8.38 -2.69
CA LYS A 49 -10.93 7.06 -2.74
C LYS A 49 -10.69 6.33 -4.05
N HIS A 50 -10.55 7.05 -5.17
CA HIS A 50 -10.32 6.44 -6.49
C HIS A 50 -8.83 6.26 -6.81
N TRP A 51 -7.96 7.11 -6.28
CA TRP A 51 -6.51 7.08 -6.47
C TRP A 51 -5.76 7.24 -5.13
N PRO A 52 -5.79 6.21 -4.26
CA PRO A 52 -5.30 6.31 -2.88
C PRO A 52 -3.82 6.68 -2.77
N ALA A 53 -2.99 6.27 -3.74
CA ALA A 53 -1.58 6.62 -3.77
C ALA A 53 -1.33 8.15 -3.82
N TYR A 54 -2.29 8.95 -4.30
CA TYR A 54 -2.15 10.41 -4.38
C TYR A 54 -2.85 11.15 -3.23
N ALA A 55 -3.50 10.44 -2.31
CA ALA A 55 -4.33 11.04 -1.26
C ALA A 55 -3.53 11.97 -0.34
N PHE A 56 -2.35 11.52 0.09
CA PHE A 56 -1.46 12.32 0.94
C PHE A 56 -1.04 13.60 0.21
N TRP A 57 -0.51 13.50 -1.00
CA TRP A 57 -0.12 14.65 -1.82
C TRP A 57 -1.28 15.61 -2.10
N LEU A 58 -2.49 15.10 -2.37
CA LEU A 58 -3.66 15.94 -2.62
C LEU A 58 -4.01 16.84 -1.43
N VAL A 59 -3.76 16.36 -0.20
CA VAL A 59 -4.12 17.07 1.04
C VAL A 59 -2.96 17.91 1.56
N THR A 60 -1.74 17.39 1.52
CA THR A 60 -0.56 18.03 2.14
C THR A 60 0.31 18.79 1.14
N GLY A 61 0.23 18.46 -0.15
CA GLY A 61 1.18 18.92 -1.16
C GLY A 61 2.56 18.28 -1.07
N ILE A 62 2.75 17.34 -0.15
CA ILE A 62 4.03 16.67 0.12
C ILE A 62 4.04 15.30 -0.58
N ASP A 63 5.16 14.93 -1.16
CA ASP A 63 5.45 13.60 -1.70
C ASP A 63 6.03 12.72 -0.60
N ASP A 64 5.58 11.47 -0.54
CA ASP A 64 6.00 10.51 0.48
C ASP A 64 6.12 9.10 -0.16
N SER A 65 6.89 9.08 -1.26
CA SER A 65 6.98 7.95 -2.20
C SER A 65 7.61 6.71 -1.55
N ALA A 66 8.43 6.90 -0.52
CA ALA A 66 8.94 5.84 0.36
C ALA A 66 7.84 5.11 1.14
N PHE A 67 6.66 5.72 1.29
CA PHE A 67 5.51 5.07 1.91
C PHE A 67 4.39 4.69 0.93
N GLY A 68 4.66 4.83 -0.37
CA GLY A 68 3.68 4.58 -1.43
C GLY A 68 2.75 5.75 -1.73
N HIS A 69 2.97 6.89 -1.07
CA HIS A 69 2.26 8.13 -1.36
C HIS A 69 3.01 8.89 -2.44
N THR A 70 2.44 9.02 -3.63
CA THR A 70 3.11 9.65 -4.77
C THR A 70 2.40 10.93 -5.20
N ALA A 71 3.18 11.90 -5.67
CA ALA A 71 2.71 13.02 -6.46
C ALA A 71 2.65 12.66 -7.96
N PRO A 72 1.86 13.39 -8.78
CA PRO A 72 2.00 13.36 -10.22
C PRO A 72 3.41 13.76 -10.66
N GLU A 73 3.76 13.38 -11.90
CA GLU A 73 5.09 13.63 -12.42
C GLU A 73 5.46 15.13 -12.40
N GLY A 74 6.57 15.48 -11.74
CA GLY A 74 7.16 16.82 -11.79
C GLY A 74 6.72 17.78 -10.69
N VAL A 75 5.89 17.34 -9.75
CA VAL A 75 5.24 18.23 -8.78
C VAL A 75 5.31 17.77 -7.32
N GLY A 76 6.09 16.73 -7.00
CA GLY A 76 6.32 16.27 -5.62
C GLY A 76 7.37 17.08 -4.87
N PHE A 77 7.19 17.21 -3.55
CA PHE A 77 8.14 17.84 -2.63
C PHE A 77 8.19 17.07 -1.29
N PRO A 78 9.35 16.72 -0.70
CA PRO A 78 10.71 16.90 -1.20
C PRO A 78 10.99 16.10 -2.48
N LEU A 79 12.16 16.31 -3.10
CA LEU A 79 12.53 15.72 -4.40
C LEU A 79 12.28 14.20 -4.47
N ARG A 80 11.80 13.76 -5.64
CA ARG A 80 11.23 12.43 -5.91
C ARG A 80 12.11 11.28 -5.39
N SER A 81 11.50 10.33 -4.69
CA SER A 81 12.01 8.95 -4.62
C SER A 81 11.22 8.05 -5.58
N THR A 82 11.76 6.91 -5.97
CA THR A 82 11.04 5.94 -6.81
C THR A 82 9.84 5.40 -6.03
N PRO A 83 8.60 5.48 -6.56
CA PRO A 83 7.43 4.94 -5.90
C PRO A 83 7.64 3.46 -5.55
N GLN A 84 7.26 3.08 -4.34
CA GLN A 84 7.37 1.69 -3.90
C GLN A 84 6.24 0.84 -4.46
N GLU A 85 6.58 -0.08 -5.37
CA GLU A 85 5.62 -0.93 -6.07
C GLU A 85 4.77 -1.79 -5.10
N SER A 86 5.37 -2.27 -4.01
CA SER A 86 4.66 -3.06 -2.99
C SER A 86 3.51 -2.28 -2.34
N SER A 87 3.72 -0.97 -2.11
CA SER A 87 2.72 -0.09 -1.52
C SER A 87 1.57 0.17 -2.48
N LEU A 88 1.90 0.42 -3.75
CA LEU A 88 0.90 0.64 -4.79
C LEU A 88 0.04 -0.61 -4.99
N ALA A 89 0.68 -1.79 -5.05
CA ALA A 89 -0.01 -3.07 -5.12
C ALA A 89 -0.95 -3.26 -3.91
N TYR A 90 -0.47 -3.00 -2.69
CA TYR A 90 -1.27 -3.10 -1.47
C TYR A 90 -2.50 -2.18 -1.49
N PHE A 91 -2.31 -0.88 -1.81
CA PHE A 91 -3.41 0.08 -1.85
C PHE A 91 -4.46 -0.28 -2.89
N ASN A 92 -4.03 -0.69 -4.09
CA ASN A 92 -4.95 -1.13 -5.14
C ASN A 92 -5.75 -2.36 -4.71
N ALA A 93 -5.10 -3.34 -4.06
CA ALA A 93 -5.77 -4.55 -3.57
C ALA A 93 -6.81 -4.23 -2.48
N VAL A 94 -6.47 -3.37 -1.51
CA VAL A 94 -7.40 -2.95 -0.45
C VAL A 94 -8.57 -2.15 -1.02
N GLN A 95 -8.31 -1.26 -1.97
CA GLN A 95 -9.35 -0.47 -2.62
C GLN A 95 -10.30 -1.34 -3.42
N HIS A 96 -9.78 -2.29 -4.20
CA HIS A 96 -10.57 -3.28 -4.93
C HIS A 96 -11.46 -4.08 -3.97
N TYR A 97 -10.86 -4.62 -2.90
CA TYR A 97 -11.59 -5.34 -1.86
C TYR A 97 -12.70 -4.50 -1.21
N SER A 98 -12.42 -3.22 -0.90
CA SER A 98 -13.42 -2.32 -0.32
C SER A 98 -14.59 -2.06 -1.27
N GLN A 99 -14.32 -1.78 -2.54
CA GLN A 99 -15.35 -1.52 -3.55
C GLN A 99 -16.23 -2.74 -3.78
N GLU A 100 -15.62 -3.93 -3.81
CA GLU A 100 -16.36 -5.17 -4.00
C GLU A 100 -17.22 -5.52 -2.78
N ASN A 101 -16.68 -5.32 -1.58
CA ASN A 101 -17.44 -5.47 -0.35
C ASN A 101 -18.63 -4.47 -0.29
N ASP A 102 -18.44 -3.22 -0.70
CA ASP A 102 -19.51 -2.23 -0.76
C ASP A 102 -20.60 -2.64 -1.77
N ARG A 103 -20.23 -3.20 -2.92
CA ARG A 103 -21.19 -3.74 -3.91
C ARG A 103 -21.99 -4.91 -3.36
N ILE A 104 -21.33 -5.88 -2.75
CA ILE A 104 -21.97 -7.05 -2.13
C ILE A 104 -22.96 -6.57 -1.07
N VAL A 105 -22.52 -5.67 -0.19
CA VAL A 105 -23.37 -5.06 0.84
C VAL A 105 -24.57 -4.36 0.23
N SER A 106 -24.37 -3.48 -0.76
CA SER A 106 -25.48 -2.82 -1.45
C SER A 106 -26.46 -3.82 -2.07
N SER A 107 -25.97 -4.89 -2.74
CA SER A 107 -26.82 -5.92 -3.35
C SER A 107 -27.60 -6.76 -2.33
N LEU A 108 -27.05 -6.95 -1.13
CA LEU A 108 -27.71 -7.65 -0.02
C LEU A 108 -28.76 -6.77 0.68
N TRP A 109 -28.70 -5.45 0.50
CA TRP A 109 -29.48 -4.44 1.23
C TRP A 109 -30.68 -3.90 0.42
N ASP A 110 -30.94 -4.43 -0.79
CA ASP A 110 -32.15 -4.15 -1.58
C ASP A 110 -33.47 -4.75 -0.98
N GLY A 111 -33.45 -5.18 0.29
CA GLY A 111 -34.61 -5.63 1.06
C GLY A 111 -34.80 -4.84 2.36
N ASP A 112 -35.93 -4.12 2.45
CA ASP A 112 -36.57 -3.50 3.63
C ASP A 112 -35.69 -3.13 4.85
N GLY A 113 -34.91 -2.05 4.70
CA GLY A 113 -35.10 -0.81 5.47
C GLY A 113 -34.77 -0.70 6.97
N GLU A 114 -34.57 -1.76 7.76
CA GLU A 114 -34.54 -1.60 9.24
C GLU A 114 -33.18 -1.76 9.95
N LEU A 115 -32.07 -2.03 9.25
CA LEU A 115 -30.77 -2.37 9.90
C LEU A 115 -29.61 -1.41 9.60
N ALA A 116 -29.88 -0.21 9.09
CA ALA A 116 -28.91 0.74 8.55
C ALA A 116 -27.83 1.28 9.51
N ASN A 117 -27.81 0.88 10.78
CA ASN A 117 -26.87 1.40 11.80
C ASN A 117 -25.94 0.35 12.43
N LEU A 118 -25.88 -0.88 11.90
CA LEU A 118 -24.99 -1.92 12.42
C LEU A 118 -23.80 -2.15 11.48
N LYS A 119 -22.58 -2.05 12.03
CA LYS A 119 -21.34 -2.30 11.27
C LYS A 119 -21.39 -3.71 10.67
N THR A 120 -21.35 -3.76 9.35
CA THR A 120 -21.54 -4.90 8.42
C THR A 120 -20.95 -6.24 8.90
N ARG A 121 -19.80 -6.20 9.58
CA ARG A 121 -19.06 -7.37 10.05
C ARG A 121 -19.75 -8.12 11.20
N ASP A 122 -20.55 -7.43 12.02
CA ASP A 122 -21.26 -8.04 13.16
C ASP A 122 -22.55 -8.75 12.73
N MET A 123 -23.13 -8.39 11.59
CA MET A 123 -24.33 -9.03 11.03
C MET A 123 -24.01 -10.34 10.30
N LEU A 124 -22.96 -10.34 9.47
CA LEU A 124 -22.50 -11.52 8.72
C LEU A 124 -22.13 -12.71 9.63
N LYS A 125 -21.56 -12.42 10.82
CA LYS A 125 -21.25 -13.46 11.81
C LYS A 125 -22.47 -13.97 12.58
N ARG A 126 -23.51 -13.15 12.75
CA ARG A 126 -24.68 -13.46 13.59
C ARG A 126 -25.82 -14.14 12.84
N SER A 127 -25.95 -13.93 11.53
CA SER A 127 -27.09 -14.44 10.77
C SER A 127 -26.96 -15.89 10.29
N GLY A 128 -25.76 -16.50 10.36
CA GLY A 128 -25.53 -17.86 9.85
C GLY A 128 -25.76 -18.00 8.34
N LEU A 129 -25.99 -16.90 7.62
CA LEU A 129 -26.24 -16.85 6.18
C LEU A 129 -24.95 -16.85 5.35
N VAL A 130 -23.79 -16.63 5.99
CA VAL A 130 -22.49 -16.95 5.38
C VAL A 130 -22.31 -18.46 5.41
N ARG A 131 -22.85 -19.12 4.40
CA ARG A 131 -22.54 -20.53 4.12
C ARG A 131 -21.03 -20.63 3.83
N LYS A 132 -20.46 -21.78 4.17
CA LYS A 132 -19.08 -22.25 3.95
C LYS A 132 -18.54 -22.19 2.50
N ALA A 133 -19.20 -21.48 1.60
CA ALA A 133 -18.85 -21.35 0.19
C ALA A 133 -19.20 -19.93 -0.31
N GLU A 134 -18.27 -19.00 -0.14
CA GLU A 134 -18.13 -17.83 -1.01
C GLU A 134 -16.83 -18.01 -1.80
N PRO A 135 -16.84 -18.10 -3.15
CA PRO A 135 -15.60 -18.34 -3.91
C PRO A 135 -14.81 -17.09 -4.33
N GLU A 136 -15.17 -15.85 -3.97
CA GLU A 136 -14.46 -14.64 -4.47
C GLU A 136 -14.06 -13.59 -3.40
N SER A 137 -14.29 -13.87 -2.11
CA SER A 137 -13.83 -13.01 -1.00
C SER A 137 -12.53 -13.47 -0.33
N ASP A 138 -12.19 -14.75 -0.41
CA ASP A 138 -10.97 -15.32 0.21
C ASP A 138 -9.69 -14.97 -0.56
N GLU A 139 -9.69 -14.98 -1.90
CA GLU A 139 -8.50 -14.66 -2.70
C GLU A 139 -8.08 -13.20 -2.58
N ASN A 140 -9.05 -12.26 -2.55
CA ASN A 140 -8.77 -10.84 -2.35
C ASN A 140 -8.24 -10.56 -0.93
N LEU A 141 -8.83 -11.18 0.10
CA LEU A 141 -8.33 -11.08 1.47
C LEU A 141 -6.93 -11.68 1.62
N LEU A 142 -6.69 -12.81 0.95
CA LEU A 142 -5.41 -13.46 0.90
C LEU A 142 -4.36 -12.57 0.22
N LEU A 143 -4.68 -11.99 -0.94
CA LEU A 143 -3.82 -11.05 -1.66
C LEU A 143 -3.48 -9.83 -0.78
N VAL A 144 -4.48 -9.21 -0.15
CA VAL A 144 -4.26 -8.09 0.78
C VAL A 144 -3.37 -8.52 1.95
N SER A 145 -3.58 -9.71 2.51
CA SER A 145 -2.75 -10.25 3.60
C SER A 145 -1.30 -10.49 3.15
N ILE A 146 -1.08 -11.03 1.95
CA ILE A 146 0.26 -11.28 1.40
C ILE A 146 0.97 -9.95 1.15
N LEU A 147 0.32 -9.01 0.47
CA LEU A 147 0.90 -7.69 0.19
C LEU A 147 1.18 -6.89 1.45
N LYS A 148 0.37 -7.07 2.51
CA LYS A 148 0.64 -6.48 3.83
C LYS A 148 1.96 -7.01 4.44
N ASP A 149 2.21 -8.31 4.34
CA ASP A 149 3.45 -8.92 4.83
C ASP A 149 4.66 -8.39 4.05
N VAL A 150 4.56 -8.34 2.71
CA VAL A 150 5.60 -7.77 1.83
C VAL A 150 5.87 -6.30 2.18
N ARG A 151 4.80 -5.52 2.36
CA ARG A 151 4.88 -4.11 2.74
C ARG A 151 5.53 -3.91 4.10
N TRP A 152 5.21 -4.76 5.07
CA TRP A 152 5.79 -4.69 6.41
C TRP A 152 7.31 -4.87 6.36
N VAL A 153 7.80 -5.83 5.56
CA VAL A 153 9.25 -6.04 5.38
C VAL A 153 9.92 -4.81 4.77
N GLU A 154 9.29 -4.18 3.77
CA GLU A 154 9.84 -2.98 3.17
C GLU A 154 9.89 -1.79 4.15
N ILE A 155 8.84 -1.58 4.94
CA ILE A 155 8.80 -0.53 5.97
C ILE A 155 9.87 -0.78 7.04
N LEU A 156 10.01 -2.03 7.50
CA LEU A 156 11.03 -2.41 8.47
C LEU A 156 12.42 -2.03 7.93
N HIS A 157 12.70 -2.41 6.68
CA HIS A 157 13.97 -2.14 6.04
C HIS A 157 14.27 -0.64 5.92
N ASP A 158 13.31 0.15 5.46
CA ASP A 158 13.58 1.56 5.13
C ASP A 158 13.49 2.50 6.34
N THR A 159 12.73 2.12 7.37
CA THR A 159 12.46 3.00 8.52
C THR A 159 13.17 2.56 9.79
N TYR A 160 13.23 1.25 10.04
CA TYR A 160 13.67 0.71 11.31
C TYR A 160 15.15 0.33 11.28
N LEU A 161 15.57 -0.49 10.30
CA LEU A 161 16.96 -0.96 10.21
C LEU A 161 18.02 0.16 10.21
N PRO A 162 17.83 1.32 9.55
CA PRO A 162 18.83 2.39 9.56
C PRO A 162 19.07 3.02 10.95
N ARG A 163 18.23 2.71 11.93
CA ARG A 163 18.32 3.22 13.31
C ARG A 163 18.84 2.17 14.28
N CYS A 164 19.00 0.93 13.84
CA CYS A 164 19.48 -0.18 14.64
C CYS A 164 21.00 -0.27 14.61
N ASP A 165 21.58 -0.87 15.64
CA ASP A 165 22.96 -1.34 15.55
C ASP A 165 23.07 -2.61 14.68
N TYR A 166 24.30 -3.12 14.49
CA TYR A 166 24.54 -4.28 13.63
C TYR A 166 23.94 -5.59 14.17
N GLU A 167 23.87 -5.76 15.49
CA GLU A 167 23.31 -6.97 16.11
C GLU A 167 21.78 -6.97 15.99
N GLU A 168 21.15 -5.84 16.31
CA GLU A 168 19.72 -5.60 16.12
C GLU A 168 19.33 -5.75 14.66
N THR A 169 20.11 -5.17 13.74
CA THR A 169 19.87 -5.28 12.30
C THR A 169 19.92 -6.73 11.85
N ALA A 170 20.89 -7.52 12.33
CA ALA A 170 20.99 -8.95 11.99
C ALA A 170 19.76 -9.75 12.47
N ALA A 171 19.31 -9.51 13.71
CA ALA A 171 18.12 -10.15 14.25
C ALA A 171 16.85 -9.80 13.45
N MET A 172 16.68 -8.51 13.13
CA MET A 172 15.52 -8.01 12.39
C MET A 172 15.50 -8.48 10.93
N LEU A 173 16.67 -8.59 10.28
CA LEU A 173 16.75 -9.16 8.93
C LEU A 173 16.31 -10.62 8.89
N GLN A 174 16.59 -11.41 9.92
CA GLN A 174 16.10 -12.80 9.97
C GLN A 174 14.57 -12.86 10.06
N VAL A 175 13.97 -11.96 10.84
CA VAL A 175 12.51 -11.85 10.91
C VAL A 175 11.94 -11.42 9.56
N ALA A 176 12.52 -10.40 8.92
CA ALA A 176 12.14 -9.94 7.59
C ALA A 176 12.17 -11.07 6.54
N LYS A 177 13.26 -11.83 6.50
CA LYS A 177 13.41 -12.97 5.57
C LYS A 177 12.36 -14.04 5.82
N THR A 178 12.06 -14.35 7.08
CA THR A 178 11.04 -15.33 7.45
C THR A 178 9.65 -14.89 6.99
N VAL A 179 9.30 -13.62 7.24
CA VAL A 179 8.01 -13.06 6.82
C VAL A 179 7.90 -13.03 5.29
N LEU A 180 8.95 -12.60 4.59
CA LEU A 180 8.98 -12.54 3.13
C LEU A 180 8.84 -13.93 2.50
N ALA A 181 9.62 -14.91 2.97
CA ALA A 181 9.55 -16.28 2.49
C ALA A 181 8.16 -16.91 2.70
N ARG A 182 7.53 -16.61 3.84
CA ARG A 182 6.14 -17.04 4.11
C ARG A 182 5.15 -16.39 3.14
N ALA A 183 5.29 -15.10 2.87
CA ALA A 183 4.44 -14.39 1.92
C ALA A 183 4.59 -14.95 0.50
N GLU A 184 5.82 -15.24 0.08
CA GLU A 184 6.13 -15.86 -1.22
C GLU A 184 5.60 -17.29 -1.33
N SER A 185 5.73 -18.12 -0.28
CA SER A 185 5.16 -19.47 -0.25
C SER A 185 3.64 -19.41 -0.43
N ARG A 186 2.96 -18.57 0.36
CA ARG A 186 1.52 -18.36 0.26
C ARG A 186 1.09 -17.84 -1.11
N ALA A 187 1.88 -16.95 -1.71
CA ALA A 187 1.59 -16.43 -3.05
C ALA A 187 1.68 -17.56 -4.10
N ASN A 188 2.76 -18.36 -4.05
CA ASN A 188 2.97 -19.49 -4.95
C ASN A 188 1.91 -20.58 -4.81
N GLU A 189 1.54 -20.94 -3.58
CA GLU A 189 0.50 -21.94 -3.27
C GLU A 189 -0.85 -21.60 -3.90
N HIS A 190 -1.14 -20.30 -4.04
CA HIS A 190 -2.40 -19.79 -4.55
C HIS A 190 -2.29 -19.16 -5.95
N GLY A 191 -1.16 -19.33 -6.65
CA GLY A 191 -0.95 -18.79 -8.00
C GLY A 191 -0.94 -17.25 -8.09
N ILE A 192 -0.73 -16.56 -6.98
CA ILE A 192 -0.67 -15.10 -6.90
C ILE A 192 0.74 -14.64 -7.29
N THR A 193 0.83 -13.72 -8.25
CA THR A 193 2.11 -13.10 -8.62
C THR A 193 2.37 -11.87 -7.75
N ILE A 194 3.53 -11.82 -7.10
CA ILE A 194 4.02 -10.65 -6.35
C ILE A 194 5.42 -10.27 -6.82
N ASP A 195 5.75 -8.98 -6.85
CA ASP A 195 7.11 -8.51 -7.10
C ASP A 195 7.82 -8.22 -5.76
N THR A 196 8.83 -9.03 -5.45
CA THR A 196 9.65 -8.93 -4.24
C THR A 196 11.12 -8.68 -4.56
N LYS A 197 11.49 -8.50 -5.84
CA LYS A 197 12.91 -8.45 -6.29
C LYS A 197 13.68 -7.33 -5.61
N HIS A 198 13.07 -6.14 -5.54
CA HIS A 198 13.68 -4.97 -4.89
C HIS A 198 13.92 -5.19 -3.39
N ILE A 199 13.01 -5.89 -2.72
CA ILE A 199 13.13 -6.19 -1.28
C ILE A 199 14.27 -7.19 -1.04
N HIS A 200 14.41 -8.19 -1.91
CA HIS A 200 15.55 -9.12 -1.84
C HIS A 200 16.90 -8.41 -2.03
N LEU A 201 16.97 -7.44 -2.94
CA LEU A 201 18.19 -6.63 -3.13
C LEU A 201 18.53 -5.84 -1.86
N LYS A 202 17.54 -5.17 -1.27
CA LYS A 202 17.67 -4.44 0.01
C LYS A 202 18.18 -5.34 1.15
N ILE A 203 17.57 -6.51 1.32
CA ILE A 203 17.98 -7.50 2.33
C ILE A 203 19.44 -7.90 2.11
N LYS A 204 19.81 -8.22 0.87
CA LYS A 204 21.18 -8.64 0.53
C LYS A 204 22.20 -7.54 0.83
N ASP A 205 21.92 -6.29 0.47
CA ASP A 205 22.82 -5.16 0.74
C ASP A 205 23.08 -4.99 2.25
N SER A 206 22.03 -5.17 3.06
CA SER A 206 22.14 -5.13 4.53
C SER A 206 22.94 -6.32 5.08
N GLU A 207 22.75 -7.53 4.54
CA GLU A 207 23.54 -8.72 4.91
C GLU A 207 25.03 -8.52 4.59
N ASP A 208 25.35 -7.99 3.42
CA ASP A 208 26.72 -7.67 3.04
C ASP A 208 27.35 -6.63 3.99
N GLY A 209 26.56 -5.67 4.45
CA GLY A 209 26.95 -4.70 5.49
C GLY A 209 27.32 -5.37 6.81
N ILE A 210 26.47 -6.27 7.30
CA ILE A 210 26.71 -7.01 8.55
C ILE A 210 27.93 -7.92 8.43
N ASN A 211 28.08 -8.63 7.31
CA ASN A 211 29.21 -9.53 7.10
C ASN A 211 30.55 -8.78 7.10
N ARG A 212 30.60 -7.58 6.52
CA ARG A 212 31.77 -6.70 6.59
C ARG A 212 32.09 -6.27 8.03
N TRP A 213 31.07 -5.93 8.81
CA TRP A 213 31.24 -5.55 10.22
C TRP A 213 31.74 -6.73 11.06
N LEU A 214 31.17 -7.92 10.90
CA LEU A 214 31.62 -9.14 11.59
C LEU A 214 33.08 -9.46 11.27
N SER A 215 33.45 -9.39 9.98
CA SER A 215 34.84 -9.59 9.55
C SER A 215 35.80 -8.59 10.20
N TRP A 216 35.38 -7.33 10.33
CA TRP A 216 36.16 -6.29 11.00
C TRP A 216 36.31 -6.54 12.51
N GLN A 217 35.25 -6.99 13.20
CA GLN A 217 35.30 -7.36 14.62
C GLN A 217 36.29 -8.51 14.86
N GLU A 218 36.25 -9.56 14.04
CA GLU A 218 37.20 -10.68 14.14
C GLU A 218 38.65 -10.22 13.98
N MET A 219 38.92 -9.29 13.05
CA MET A 219 40.25 -8.72 12.87
C MET A 219 40.74 -7.92 14.09
N LEU A 220 39.84 -7.18 14.75
CA LEU A 220 40.17 -6.44 15.96
C LEU A 220 40.50 -7.38 17.13
N GLN A 221 39.70 -8.43 17.31
CA GLN A 221 39.93 -9.43 18.36
C GLN A 221 41.28 -10.14 18.18
N LYS A 222 41.62 -10.52 16.95
CA LYS A 222 42.94 -11.10 16.64
C LYS A 222 44.09 -10.14 16.97
N LYS A 223 43.99 -8.86 16.58
CA LYS A 223 45.01 -7.85 16.90
C LYS A 223 45.14 -7.55 18.40
N SER A 224 44.07 -7.69 19.18
CA SER A 224 44.14 -7.56 20.64
C SER A 224 44.81 -8.76 21.31
N ALA A 225 44.62 -9.96 20.77
CA ALA A 225 45.29 -11.17 21.25
C ALA A 225 46.80 -11.10 20.99
N ASP A 226 47.21 -10.66 19.80
CA ASP A 226 48.63 -10.56 19.41
C ASP A 226 49.41 -9.45 20.15
N LYS A 227 48.73 -8.54 20.86
CA LYS A 227 49.37 -7.46 21.65
C LYS A 227 49.40 -7.74 23.16
N GLY A 228 48.83 -8.87 23.59
CA GLY A 228 48.77 -9.30 24.98
C GLY A 228 49.86 -10.31 25.38
N GLU A 229 50.70 -10.73 24.43
CA GLU A 229 51.94 -11.52 24.64
C GLU A 229 53.18 -10.61 24.54
#